data_AF-A0A8H7R5N4-F1
#
_entry.id   AF-A0A8H7R5N4-F1
#
_cell.length_a   1.000
_cell.length_b   1.000
_cell.length_c   1.000
_cell.angle_alpha   90.00
_cell.angle_beta   90.00
_cell.angle_gamma   90.00
#
_symmetry.space_group_name_H-M   'P 1'
#
loop_
_entity.id
_entity.type
_entity.pdbx_description
1 polymer ?
#
loop_
_entity_poly.entity_id
_entity_poly.type
_entity_poly.pdbx_seq_one_letter_code
_entity_poly.pdbx_strand_id
1 'polypeptide(L)'
;MTDNKSYKMNALFMMASKFYSDLYMKRNYKYLTRFISPSNVIITGDLMDNGREWKDDEFYKQEVNRFHRIFNTEHTKYYMAGNHDIGFGNGVNLNVRQRFESCFGNTSYVMETDLGYSFIMIDTVSLSSEDPEIRDSAIAILESDLPGTKRILMTHVPLYRDSTVSCGPNRQKKNTIIKNEYGYQYQNLVSWELSNYILEKVKPVAIFSGDDHDYCKVTHAPNITEITIPTFSMAQGVKRPGVVLLDLSSRDTLSSELCWLPDQVFMFLGYGYLLAFTIVILLLHHSLQWRKKKHFYLSKEEMGLTTMVTSTRTSFFNLVKDIVL
;
A
#
# COMPACT_ATOMS: atom_id res chain seq x y z
N MET A 1 8.13 -1.14 -0.76
CA MET A 1 7.55 -1.17 -2.14
C MET A 1 7.45 -2.61 -2.63
N THR A 2 6.47 -3.02 -3.45
CA THR A 2 6.42 -4.39 -4.00
C THR A 2 7.54 -4.64 -5.03
N ASP A 3 8.16 -5.82 -4.99
CA ASP A 3 9.23 -6.26 -5.90
C ASP A 3 9.10 -7.76 -6.28
N ASN A 4 10.05 -8.26 -7.09
CA ASN A 4 10.02 -9.61 -7.64
C ASN A 4 10.23 -10.73 -6.61
N LYS A 5 10.70 -10.42 -5.41
CA LYS A 5 10.86 -11.34 -4.28
C LYS A 5 9.71 -11.26 -3.27
N SER A 6 8.86 -10.23 -3.34
CA SER A 6 7.73 -10.03 -2.42
C SER A 6 6.73 -11.19 -2.38
N TYR A 7 6.38 -11.76 -3.53
CA TYR A 7 5.37 -12.81 -3.63
C TYR A 7 5.74 -13.89 -4.65
N LYS A 8 5.43 -15.15 -4.35
CA LYS A 8 5.51 -16.26 -5.31
C LYS A 8 4.36 -16.15 -6.31
N MET A 9 4.52 -15.32 -7.32
CA MET A 9 3.53 -15.07 -8.38
C MET A 9 4.16 -15.21 -9.76
N ASN A 10 3.33 -15.43 -10.79
CA ASN A 10 3.83 -15.38 -12.17
C ASN A 10 4.27 -13.94 -12.54
N ALA A 11 5.12 -13.84 -13.57
CA ALA A 11 5.74 -12.57 -13.95
C ALA A 11 4.74 -11.47 -14.32
N LEU A 12 3.63 -11.82 -14.98
CA LEU A 12 2.62 -10.85 -15.41
C LEU A 12 1.85 -10.27 -14.21
N PHE A 13 1.40 -11.12 -13.28
CA PHE A 13 0.75 -10.65 -12.06
C PHE A 13 1.72 -9.84 -11.20
N MET A 14 2.99 -10.24 -11.11
CA MET A 14 3.99 -9.47 -10.39
C MET A 14 4.19 -8.08 -11.01
N MET A 15 4.30 -8.00 -12.33
CA MET A 15 4.39 -6.72 -13.05
C MET A 15 3.16 -5.83 -12.80
N ALA A 16 1.96 -6.41 -12.86
CA ALA A 16 0.72 -5.69 -12.57
C ALA A 16 0.66 -5.21 -11.11
N SER A 17 0.99 -6.07 -10.14
CA SER A 17 1.04 -5.71 -8.72
C SER A 17 2.03 -4.58 -8.46
N LYS A 18 3.24 -4.66 -9.04
CA LYS A 18 4.26 -3.61 -8.97
C LYS A 18 3.71 -2.28 -9.52
N PHE A 19 3.13 -2.31 -10.71
CA PHE A 19 2.61 -1.13 -11.39
C PHE A 19 1.46 -0.45 -10.61
N TYR A 20 0.46 -1.21 -10.19
CA TYR A 20 -0.70 -0.63 -9.50
C TYR A 20 -0.36 -0.16 -8.08
N SER A 21 0.51 -0.88 -7.36
CA SER A 21 1.02 -0.45 -6.06
C SER A 21 1.79 0.87 -6.16
N ASP A 22 2.68 1.00 -7.15
CA ASP A 22 3.43 2.24 -7.41
C ASP A 22 2.51 3.39 -7.77
N LEU A 23 1.57 3.15 -8.67
CA LEU A 23 0.61 4.16 -9.10
C LEU A 23 -0.24 4.64 -7.93
N TYR A 24 -0.68 3.71 -7.07
CA TYR A 24 -1.42 4.03 -5.85
C TYR A 24 -0.61 4.93 -4.92
N MET A 25 0.59 4.49 -4.54
CA MET A 25 1.45 5.25 -3.63
C MET A 25 1.80 6.63 -4.21
N LYS A 26 2.22 6.68 -5.48
CA LYS A 26 2.60 7.93 -6.15
C LYS A 26 1.46 8.94 -6.21
N ARG A 27 0.23 8.50 -6.52
CA ARG A 27 -0.93 9.39 -6.61
C ARG A 27 -1.33 9.92 -5.24
N ASN A 28 -1.42 9.06 -4.23
CA ASN A 28 -1.76 9.46 -2.88
C ASN A 28 -0.69 10.39 -2.29
N TYR A 29 0.59 10.03 -2.44
CA TYR A 29 1.69 10.83 -1.91
C TYR A 29 1.73 12.23 -2.52
N LYS A 30 1.63 12.32 -3.85
CA LYS A 30 1.59 13.60 -4.56
C LYS A 30 0.37 14.44 -4.17
N TYR A 31 -0.79 13.82 -3.95
CA TYR A 31 -1.99 14.54 -3.53
C TYR A 31 -1.84 15.08 -2.10
N LEU A 32 -1.44 14.23 -1.15
CA LEU A 32 -1.26 14.59 0.26
C LEU A 32 -0.22 15.69 0.44
N THR A 33 0.97 15.53 -0.14
CA THR A 33 2.05 16.52 -0.01
C THR A 33 1.71 17.88 -0.62
N ARG A 34 0.86 17.92 -1.65
CA ARG A 34 0.37 19.17 -2.23
C ARG A 34 -0.76 19.81 -1.43
N PHE A 35 -1.67 18.99 -0.90
CA PHE A 35 -2.85 19.48 -0.19
C PHE A 35 -2.50 19.92 1.24
N ILE A 36 -1.73 19.10 1.96
CA ILE A 36 -1.32 19.34 3.34
C ILE A 36 -0.15 20.33 3.39
N SER A 37 0.73 20.30 2.38
CA SER A 37 1.94 21.10 2.32
C SER A 37 2.79 21.03 3.60
N PRO A 38 3.18 19.82 4.06
CA PRO A 38 3.92 19.66 5.31
C PRO A 38 5.32 20.26 5.22
N SER A 39 5.86 20.78 6.33
CA SER A 39 7.25 21.24 6.38
C SER A 39 8.24 20.10 6.15
N ASN A 40 7.94 18.92 6.71
CA ASN A 40 8.80 17.74 6.66
C ASN A 40 7.95 16.48 6.46
N VAL A 41 8.54 15.46 5.83
CA VAL A 41 7.96 14.13 5.69
C VAL A 41 8.90 13.09 6.29
N ILE A 42 8.40 12.25 7.18
CA ILE A 42 9.17 11.14 7.77
C ILE A 42 8.62 9.82 7.24
N ILE A 43 9.50 8.92 6.76
CA ILE A 43 9.14 7.58 6.29
C ILE A 43 9.80 6.55 7.22
N THR A 44 8.96 5.81 7.94
CA THR A 44 9.34 4.98 9.10
C THR A 44 9.80 3.57 8.73
N GLY A 45 10.75 3.45 7.81
CA GLY A 45 11.38 2.18 7.45
C GLY A 45 10.62 1.35 6.41
N ASP A 46 11.20 0.21 6.07
CA ASP A 46 10.78 -0.69 5.00
C ASP A 46 10.52 0.04 3.68
N LEU A 47 11.49 0.87 3.31
CA LEU A 47 11.46 1.62 2.06
C LEU A 47 11.40 0.65 0.87
N MET A 48 12.16 -0.43 0.98
CA MET A 48 12.21 -1.58 0.08
C MET A 48 11.61 -2.80 0.78
N ASP A 49 10.95 -3.68 0.02
CA ASP A 49 10.44 -4.94 0.58
C ASP A 49 11.50 -6.04 0.65
N ASN A 50 12.56 -5.96 -0.16
CA ASN A 50 13.67 -6.95 -0.13
C ASN A 50 15.04 -6.27 -0.27
N GLY A 51 15.19 -5.04 0.24
CA GLY A 51 16.42 -4.24 0.13
C GLY A 51 17.66 -4.97 0.65
N ARG A 52 17.51 -5.74 1.74
CA ARG A 52 18.57 -6.57 2.32
C ARG A 52 18.99 -7.76 1.46
N GLU A 53 18.09 -8.25 0.60
CA GLU A 53 18.26 -9.48 -0.18
C GLU A 53 18.92 -9.25 -1.55
N TRP A 54 19.09 -7.99 -1.95
CA TRP A 54 19.64 -7.63 -3.26
C TRP A 54 21.16 -7.51 -3.18
N LYS A 55 21.86 -8.33 -3.97
CA LYS A 55 23.33 -8.35 -4.05
C LYS A 55 23.90 -7.49 -5.19
N ASP A 56 23.05 -7.15 -6.15
CA ASP A 56 23.42 -6.31 -7.29
C ASP A 56 23.16 -4.84 -6.94
N ASP A 57 24.24 -4.06 -6.85
CA ASP A 57 24.17 -2.64 -6.50
C ASP A 57 23.56 -1.78 -7.60
N GLU A 58 23.66 -2.18 -8.88
CA GLU A 58 23.01 -1.46 -9.96
C GLU A 58 21.50 -1.67 -9.91
N PHE A 59 21.05 -2.89 -9.62
CA PHE A 59 19.64 -3.15 -9.35
C PHE A 59 19.14 -2.37 -8.12
N TYR A 60 19.92 -2.36 -7.03
CA TYR A 60 19.59 -1.58 -5.84
C TYR A 60 19.40 -0.09 -6.17
N LYS A 61 20.34 0.52 -6.91
CA LYS A 61 20.23 1.92 -7.37
C LYS A 61 18.99 2.17 -8.22
N GLN A 62 18.60 1.22 -9.09
CA GLN A 62 17.38 1.35 -9.89
C GLN A 62 16.12 1.38 -9.02
N GLU A 63 16.07 0.55 -7.98
CA GLU A 63 14.95 0.52 -7.04
C GLU A 63 14.95 1.77 -6.12
N VAL A 64 16.11 2.29 -5.71
CA VAL A 64 16.23 3.61 -5.04
C VAL A 64 15.67 4.73 -5.94
N ASN A 65 16.04 4.74 -7.23
CA ASN A 65 15.48 5.70 -8.19
C ASN A 65 13.96 5.54 -8.39
N ARG A 66 13.44 4.30 -8.33
CA ARG A 66 12.00 4.05 -8.33
C ARG A 66 11.33 4.61 -7.07
N PHE A 67 11.92 4.39 -5.90
CA PHE A 67 11.43 4.95 -4.63
C PHE A 67 11.31 6.47 -4.71
N HIS A 68 12.37 7.17 -5.13
CA HIS A 68 12.33 8.63 -5.25
C HIS A 68 11.32 9.13 -6.29
N ARG A 69 11.07 8.38 -7.37
CA ARG A 69 10.01 8.72 -8.36
C ARG A 69 8.59 8.55 -7.82
N ILE A 70 8.38 7.61 -6.89
CA ILE A 70 7.08 7.39 -6.24
C ILE A 70 6.86 8.47 -5.17
N PHE A 71 7.85 8.68 -4.32
CA PHE A 71 7.84 9.63 -3.20
C PHE A 71 8.52 10.97 -3.56
N ASN A 72 8.16 11.53 -4.72
CA ASN A 72 8.70 12.80 -5.20
C ASN A 72 7.92 13.99 -4.62
N THR A 73 8.61 14.91 -3.96
CA THR A 73 8.06 16.15 -3.39
C THR A 73 9.18 17.17 -3.19
N GLU A 74 8.82 18.45 -3.09
CA GLU A 74 9.74 19.55 -2.76
C GLU A 74 10.03 19.64 -1.24
N HIS A 75 9.22 18.95 -0.43
CA HIS A 75 9.37 18.94 1.03
C HIS A 75 10.54 18.06 1.47
N THR A 76 11.21 18.48 2.56
CA THR A 76 12.31 17.71 3.15
C THR A 76 11.82 16.34 3.61
N LYS A 77 12.59 15.30 3.30
CA LYS A 77 12.29 13.91 3.66
C LYS A 77 13.34 13.36 4.61
N TYR A 78 12.87 12.64 5.61
CA TYR A 78 13.68 11.91 6.57
C TYR A 78 13.29 10.45 6.53
N TYR A 79 14.30 9.59 6.59
CA TYR A 79 14.14 8.16 6.38
C TYR A 79 14.63 7.39 7.60
N MET A 80 13.97 6.28 7.86
CA MET A 80 14.44 5.26 8.79
C MET A 80 14.75 4.00 8.01
N ALA A 81 15.62 3.15 8.56
CA ALA A 81 15.78 1.79 8.06
C ALA A 81 14.76 0.87 8.73
N GLY A 82 14.17 -0.04 7.95
CA GLY A 82 13.42 -1.17 8.47
C GLY A 82 14.12 -2.50 8.31
N ASN A 83 13.52 -3.57 8.82
CA ASN A 83 14.13 -4.89 8.74
C ASN A 83 14.17 -5.41 7.29
N HIS A 84 13.28 -4.97 6.41
CA HIS A 84 13.34 -5.28 4.98
C HIS A 84 14.46 -4.53 4.24
N ASP A 85 14.93 -3.42 4.79
CA ASP A 85 16.03 -2.64 4.21
C ASP A 85 17.41 -3.22 4.56
N ILE A 86 17.64 -3.59 5.83
CA ILE A 86 19.00 -3.90 6.33
C ILE A 86 19.19 -5.24 7.06
N GLY A 87 18.12 -6.02 7.33
CA GLY A 87 18.16 -7.23 8.16
C GLY A 87 17.60 -6.99 9.56
N PHE A 88 17.79 -7.89 10.53
CA PHE A 88 17.35 -7.69 11.92
C PHE A 88 18.31 -8.33 12.92
N GLY A 89 18.64 -7.61 14.01
CA GLY A 89 19.55 -8.06 15.06
C GLY A 89 20.89 -8.55 14.50
N ASN A 90 21.33 -9.74 14.94
CA ASN A 90 22.55 -10.39 14.43
C ASN A 90 22.51 -10.70 12.93
N GLY A 91 21.34 -10.62 12.29
CA GLY A 91 21.17 -10.77 10.85
C GLY A 91 21.40 -9.49 10.04
N VAL A 92 21.64 -8.34 10.67
CA VAL A 92 21.98 -7.11 9.95
C VAL A 92 23.35 -7.25 9.29
N ASN A 93 23.44 -6.90 8.02
CA ASN A 93 24.71 -6.92 7.29
C ASN A 93 25.26 -5.49 7.17
N LEU A 94 26.47 -5.24 7.69
CA LEU A 94 27.09 -3.91 7.71
C LEU A 94 27.25 -3.30 6.32
N ASN A 95 27.60 -4.09 5.29
CA ASN A 95 27.72 -3.57 3.92
C ASN A 95 26.36 -3.18 3.35
N VAL A 96 25.30 -3.94 3.66
CA VAL A 96 23.92 -3.60 3.26
C VAL A 96 23.46 -2.33 3.97
N ARG A 97 23.76 -2.18 5.26
CA ARG A 97 23.47 -0.97 6.03
C ARG A 97 24.20 0.24 5.47
N GLN A 98 25.51 0.14 5.23
CA GLN A 98 26.30 1.22 4.63
C GLN A 98 25.77 1.62 3.24
N ARG A 99 25.35 0.64 2.44
CA ARG A 99 24.69 0.90 1.16
C ARG A 99 23.38 1.67 1.33
N PHE A 100 22.54 1.27 2.29
CA PHE A 100 21.34 2.04 2.64
C PHE A 100 21.69 3.47 3.06
N GLU A 101 22.66 3.64 3.94
CA GLU A 101 23.07 4.95 4.46
C GLU A 101 23.62 5.86 3.37
N SER A 102 24.32 5.32 2.37
CA SER A 102 24.80 6.07 1.21
C SER A 102 23.67 6.69 0.37
N CYS A 103 22.46 6.14 0.44
CA CYS A 103 21.29 6.58 -0.33
C CYS A 103 20.28 7.37 0.49
N PHE A 104 20.11 7.02 1.78
CA PHE A 104 19.03 7.53 2.63
C PHE A 104 19.53 8.26 3.89
N GLY A 105 20.84 8.28 4.14
CA GLY A 105 21.45 8.85 5.34
C GLY A 105 21.54 7.84 6.49
N ASN A 106 22.18 8.27 7.59
CA ASN A 106 22.43 7.44 8.77
C ASN A 106 21.14 6.77 9.29
N THR A 107 21.24 5.55 9.82
CA THR A 107 20.06 4.84 10.34
C THR A 107 19.59 5.33 11.72
N SER A 108 20.48 5.95 12.50
CA SER A 108 20.16 6.65 13.77
C SER A 108 20.69 8.07 13.74
N TYR A 109 19.84 9.04 14.10
CA TYR A 109 20.17 10.46 14.11
C TYR A 109 19.14 11.28 14.87
N VAL A 110 19.49 12.53 15.17
CA VAL A 110 18.62 13.51 15.82
C VAL A 110 18.26 14.62 14.85
N MET A 111 16.98 15.00 14.82
CA MET A 111 16.49 16.16 14.09
C MET A 111 15.88 17.15 15.08
N GLU A 112 16.47 18.33 15.20
CA GLU A 112 15.90 19.44 15.96
C GLU A 112 14.93 20.26 15.12
N THR A 113 13.92 20.83 15.77
CA THR A 113 12.97 21.75 15.14
C THR A 113 13.06 23.12 15.80
N ASP A 114 12.76 24.16 15.03
CA ASP A 114 12.69 25.55 15.54
C ASP A 114 11.56 25.77 16.56
N LEU A 115 10.72 24.75 16.78
CA LEU A 115 9.59 24.75 17.70
C LEU A 115 9.93 24.13 19.08
N GLY A 116 11.21 23.76 19.30
CA GLY A 116 11.69 23.19 20.55
C GLY A 116 11.41 21.70 20.73
N TYR A 117 10.96 21.02 19.67
CA TYR A 117 10.86 19.57 19.60
C TYR A 117 12.12 18.97 18.97
N SER A 118 12.51 17.78 19.43
CA SER A 118 13.58 16.99 18.83
C SER A 118 13.07 15.61 18.46
N PHE A 119 13.21 15.20 17.20
CA PHE A 119 12.94 13.84 16.77
C PHE A 119 14.19 12.99 16.97
N ILE A 120 14.06 11.93 17.76
CA ILE A 120 15.14 10.98 18.04
C ILE A 120 14.86 9.73 17.20
N MET A 121 15.57 9.58 16.08
CA MET A 121 15.43 8.43 15.19
C MET A 121 16.42 7.34 15.60
N ILE A 122 15.89 6.20 16.02
CA ILE A 122 16.70 5.07 16.51
C ILE A 122 16.50 3.85 15.62
N ASP A 123 17.60 3.32 15.12
CA ASP A 123 17.68 2.03 14.42
C ASP A 123 17.53 0.89 15.43
N THR A 124 16.28 0.63 15.83
CA THR A 124 15.95 -0.47 16.75
C THR A 124 16.27 -1.84 16.17
N VAL A 125 16.39 -1.95 14.86
CA VAL A 125 16.65 -3.19 14.14
C VAL A 125 18.11 -3.61 14.36
N SER A 126 19.05 -2.68 14.21
CA SER A 126 20.47 -2.86 14.51
C SER A 126 20.75 -2.88 16.01
N LEU A 127 20.05 -2.05 16.80
CA LEU A 127 20.16 -2.04 18.26
C LEU A 127 19.80 -3.40 18.90
N SER A 128 18.95 -4.20 18.24
CA SER A 128 18.57 -5.55 18.67
C SER A 128 19.66 -6.61 18.44
N SER A 129 20.83 -6.22 17.93
CA SER A 129 21.97 -7.12 17.74
C SER A 129 22.74 -7.35 19.05
N GLU A 130 23.36 -8.51 19.17
CA GLU A 130 24.34 -8.80 20.21
C GLU A 130 25.75 -8.29 19.83
N ASP A 131 25.98 -8.10 18.53
CA ASP A 131 27.23 -7.61 17.95
C ASP A 131 27.39 -6.08 18.14
N PRO A 132 28.41 -5.62 18.90
CA PRO A 132 28.72 -4.21 19.07
C PRO A 132 28.88 -3.44 17.75
N GLU A 133 29.51 -4.03 16.72
CA GLU A 133 29.74 -3.31 15.44
C GLU A 133 28.43 -2.91 14.75
N ILE A 134 27.36 -3.66 15.01
CA ILE A 134 26.02 -3.41 14.48
C ILE A 134 25.27 -2.41 15.39
N ARG A 135 25.22 -2.65 16.70
CA ARG A 135 24.35 -1.86 17.61
C ARG A 135 24.95 -0.54 18.08
N ASP A 136 26.28 -0.39 18.13
CA ASP A 136 26.92 0.69 18.88
C ASP A 136 26.60 2.08 18.29
N SER A 137 26.35 2.17 16.99
CA SER A 137 25.89 3.43 16.36
C SER A 137 24.56 3.94 16.93
N ALA A 138 23.62 3.05 17.27
CA ALA A 138 22.35 3.43 17.89
C ALA A 138 22.54 3.73 19.38
N ILE A 139 23.39 2.95 20.08
CA ILE A 139 23.77 3.22 21.47
C ILE A 139 24.42 4.59 21.60
N ALA A 140 25.31 4.97 20.68
CA ALA A 140 26.00 6.26 20.70
C ALA A 140 25.03 7.45 20.68
N ILE A 141 23.90 7.35 19.96
CA ILE A 141 22.84 8.36 20.00
C ILE A 141 22.12 8.35 21.35
N LEU A 142 21.75 7.17 21.87
CA LEU A 142 21.04 7.04 23.15
C LEU A 142 21.87 7.50 24.35
N GLU A 143 23.19 7.34 24.29
CA GLU A 143 24.14 7.77 25.33
C GLU A 143 24.66 9.20 25.12
N SER A 144 24.26 9.88 24.04
CA SER A 144 24.61 11.27 23.81
C SER A 144 23.74 12.24 24.63
N ASP A 145 24.19 13.49 24.74
CA ASP A 145 23.40 14.59 25.31
C ASP A 145 22.26 14.97 24.35
N LEU A 146 21.15 14.23 24.41
CA LEU A 146 19.99 14.44 23.55
C LEU A 146 19.40 15.85 23.74
N PRO A 147 19.23 16.64 22.65
CA PRO A 147 18.79 18.02 22.74
C PRO A 147 17.30 18.14 23.08
N GLY A 148 16.96 19.21 23.80
CA GLY A 148 15.58 19.57 24.15
C GLY A 148 14.92 18.63 25.16
N THR A 149 13.77 19.05 25.69
CA THR A 149 12.95 18.27 26.62
C THR A 149 11.70 17.67 25.97
N LYS A 150 11.25 18.22 24.83
CA LYS A 150 10.08 17.73 24.07
C LYS A 150 10.54 16.77 22.97
N ARG A 151 10.99 15.58 23.38
CA ARG A 151 11.55 14.57 22.47
C ARG A 151 10.47 13.67 21.90
N ILE A 152 10.50 13.46 20.59
CA ILE A 152 9.62 12.54 19.87
C ILE A 152 10.48 11.36 19.42
N LEU A 153 10.19 10.18 19.96
CA LEU A 153 10.91 8.97 19.60
C LEU A 153 10.33 8.39 18.30
N MET A 154 11.21 8.09 17.36
CA MET A 154 10.88 7.38 16.12
C MET A 154 11.59 6.04 16.13
N THR A 155 10.84 4.95 15.95
CA THR A 155 11.38 3.59 15.74
C THR A 155 10.78 2.97 14.48
N HIS A 156 11.43 1.97 13.90
CA HIS A 156 10.76 1.16 12.88
C HIS A 156 9.92 0.07 13.53
N VAL A 157 10.55 -0.76 14.38
CA VAL A 157 9.83 -1.81 15.12
C VAL A 157 9.15 -1.19 16.35
N PRO A 158 7.87 -1.50 16.62
CA PRO A 158 7.16 -0.97 17.77
C PRO A 158 7.80 -1.39 19.11
N LEU A 159 7.69 -0.56 20.14
CA LEU A 159 8.23 -0.93 21.46
C LEU A 159 7.41 -2.03 22.12
N TYR A 160 8.07 -2.76 23.03
CA TYR A 160 7.48 -3.83 23.81
C TYR A 160 6.16 -3.42 24.45
N ARG A 161 5.17 -4.30 24.39
CA ARG A 161 3.87 -4.16 25.06
C ARG A 161 3.36 -5.53 25.47
N ASP A 162 2.57 -5.58 26.53
CA ASP A 162 1.94 -6.83 26.97
C ASP A 162 0.95 -7.35 25.92
N SER A 163 0.87 -8.67 25.78
CA SER A 163 0.00 -9.34 24.81
C SER A 163 -1.50 -9.10 25.01
N THR A 164 -1.92 -8.54 26.14
CA THR A 164 -3.31 -8.16 26.44
C THR A 164 -3.67 -6.76 25.94
N VAL A 165 -2.68 -5.94 25.59
CA VAL A 165 -2.89 -4.54 25.20
C VAL A 165 -3.44 -4.44 23.79
N SER A 166 -4.67 -3.95 23.67
CA SER A 166 -5.33 -3.70 22.39
C SER A 166 -4.78 -2.44 21.71
N CYS A 167 -4.63 -2.51 20.38
CA CYS A 167 -4.27 -1.41 19.49
C CYS A 167 -5.34 -0.32 19.35
N GLY A 168 -6.53 -0.54 19.90
CA GLY A 168 -7.64 0.38 19.83
C GLY A 168 -8.51 0.23 18.57
N PRO A 169 -9.54 1.07 18.44
CA PRO A 169 -10.64 0.87 17.49
C PRO A 169 -10.28 1.13 16.02
N ASN A 170 -9.15 1.81 15.78
CA ASN A 170 -8.71 2.16 14.42
C ASN A 170 -7.89 1.05 13.75
N ARG A 171 -7.58 -0.05 14.44
CA ARG A 171 -6.97 -1.22 13.81
C ARG A 171 -7.95 -1.90 12.86
N GLN A 172 -7.52 -2.24 11.64
CA GLN A 172 -8.37 -2.86 10.62
C GLN A 172 -8.37 -4.39 10.67
N LYS A 173 -7.26 -5.00 11.06
CA LYS A 173 -7.12 -6.45 11.25
C LYS A 173 -8.07 -6.89 12.38
N LYS A 174 -8.66 -8.09 12.22
CA LYS A 174 -9.54 -8.68 13.24
C LYS A 174 -8.83 -8.95 14.57
N ASN A 175 -7.53 -9.25 14.51
CA ASN A 175 -6.72 -9.39 15.70
C ASN A 175 -6.46 -8.00 16.29
N THR A 176 -6.88 -7.77 17.53
CA THR A 176 -6.78 -6.46 18.19
C THR A 176 -5.41 -6.15 18.78
N ILE A 177 -4.50 -7.13 18.80
CA ILE A 177 -3.17 -7.01 19.43
C ILE A 177 -2.04 -7.20 18.40
N ILE A 178 -0.86 -6.67 18.71
CA ILE A 178 0.40 -7.07 18.07
C ILE A 178 0.97 -8.22 18.91
N LYS A 179 1.15 -9.38 18.30
CA LYS A 179 1.73 -10.53 19.01
C LYS A 179 3.24 -10.37 19.06
N ASN A 180 3.84 -10.64 20.21
CA ASN A 180 5.29 -10.67 20.37
C ASN A 180 5.87 -11.95 19.75
N GLU A 181 5.90 -12.00 18.42
CA GLU A 181 6.44 -13.11 17.64
C GLU A 181 7.73 -12.67 16.95
N TYR A 182 8.61 -13.63 16.70
CA TYR A 182 9.87 -13.42 16.01
C TYR A 182 10.13 -14.57 15.03
N GLY A 183 11.00 -14.33 14.07
CA GLY A 183 11.44 -15.34 13.12
C GLY A 183 12.70 -14.94 12.38
N TYR A 184 12.88 -15.48 11.19
CA TYR A 184 14.07 -15.19 10.39
C TYR A 184 14.10 -13.71 9.98
N GLN A 185 15.02 -12.95 10.57
CA GLN A 185 15.25 -11.53 10.30
C GLN A 185 14.01 -10.62 10.50
N TYR A 186 13.15 -10.95 11.47
CA TYR A 186 12.09 -10.05 11.93
C TYR A 186 11.71 -10.35 13.39
N GLN A 187 11.16 -9.33 14.05
CA GLN A 187 10.51 -9.41 15.35
C GLN A 187 9.47 -8.30 15.45
N ASN A 188 8.25 -8.63 15.87
CA ASN A 188 7.12 -7.69 15.82
C ASN A 188 7.20 -6.57 16.87
N LEU A 189 7.99 -6.75 17.92
CA LEU A 189 8.15 -5.79 19.02
C LEU A 189 9.62 -5.78 19.46
N VAL A 190 10.18 -4.61 19.77
CA VAL A 190 11.50 -4.51 20.43
C VAL A 190 11.46 -5.26 21.77
N SER A 191 12.59 -5.82 22.23
CA SER A 191 12.63 -6.52 23.52
C SER A 191 12.23 -5.59 24.68
N TRP A 192 11.78 -6.19 25.78
CA TRP A 192 11.38 -5.42 26.97
C TRP A 192 12.56 -4.61 27.52
N GLU A 193 13.75 -5.21 27.60
CA GLU A 193 14.98 -4.59 28.11
C GLU A 193 15.36 -3.38 27.25
N LEU A 194 15.40 -3.54 25.94
CA LEU A 194 15.75 -2.46 25.01
C LEU A 194 14.68 -1.37 25.00
N SER A 195 13.39 -1.74 25.07
CA SER A 195 12.31 -0.76 25.13
C SER A 195 12.42 0.12 26.37
N ASN A 196 12.70 -0.46 27.54
CA ASN A 196 12.90 0.31 28.78
C ASN A 196 14.16 1.18 28.71
N TYR A 197 15.26 0.64 28.19
CA TYR A 197 16.49 1.39 28.01
C TYR A 197 16.28 2.62 27.10
N ILE A 198 15.59 2.45 25.97
CA ILE A 198 15.25 3.56 25.06
C ILE A 198 14.35 4.59 25.77
N LEU A 199 13.31 4.14 26.47
CA LEU A 199 12.39 5.03 27.20
C LEU A 199 13.11 5.83 28.29
N GLU A 200 14.03 5.20 29.02
CA GLU A 200 14.81 5.84 30.08
C GLU A 200 15.78 6.90 29.55
N LYS A 201 16.48 6.62 28.44
CA LYS A 201 17.42 7.54 27.81
C LYS A 201 16.73 8.70 27.11
N VAL A 202 15.71 8.38 26.31
CA VAL A 202 15.03 9.37 25.48
C VAL A 202 14.04 10.21 26.29
N LYS A 203 13.29 9.61 27.22
CA LYS A 203 12.18 10.28 27.97
C LYS A 203 11.21 11.00 27.02
N PRO A 204 10.61 10.30 26.05
CA PRO A 204 9.82 10.93 24.99
C PRO A 204 8.47 11.46 25.49
N VAL A 205 7.97 12.50 24.81
CA VAL A 205 6.59 13.00 24.98
C VAL A 205 5.61 12.29 24.03
N ALA A 206 6.11 11.68 22.96
CA ALA A 206 5.36 10.82 22.05
C ALA A 206 6.29 9.87 21.29
N ILE A 207 5.74 8.76 20.82
CA ILE A 207 6.47 7.71 20.11
C ILE A 207 5.72 7.37 18.83
N PHE A 208 6.44 7.24 17.73
CA PHE A 208 5.90 6.75 16.47
C PHE A 208 6.71 5.57 15.95
N SER A 209 6.03 4.50 15.55
CA SER A 209 6.62 3.28 15.04
C SER A 209 6.00 2.83 13.71
N GLY A 210 6.59 1.84 13.04
CA GLY A 210 6.12 1.23 11.80
C GLY A 210 5.94 -0.30 11.90
N ASP A 211 6.40 -1.04 10.89
CA ASP A 211 6.50 -2.52 10.82
C ASP A 211 5.17 -3.31 10.81
N ASP A 212 4.23 -3.11 11.75
CA ASP A 212 3.00 -3.95 11.85
C ASP A 212 2.00 -3.76 10.69
N HIS A 213 2.22 -2.77 9.82
CA HIS A 213 1.41 -2.39 8.65
C HIS A 213 -0.01 -1.89 8.95
N ASP A 214 -0.51 -1.98 10.18
CA ASP A 214 -1.83 -1.52 10.58
C ASP A 214 -1.72 -0.57 11.77
N TYR A 215 -2.73 0.26 11.97
CA TYR A 215 -2.70 1.26 13.03
C TYR A 215 -2.76 0.59 14.40
N CYS A 216 -1.90 1.06 15.32
CA CYS A 216 -1.93 0.66 16.71
C CYS A 216 -1.64 1.85 17.61
N LYS A 217 -2.48 2.09 18.61
CA LYS A 217 -2.24 3.14 19.61
C LYS A 217 -2.17 2.50 20.99
N VAL A 218 -1.04 2.66 21.67
CA VAL A 218 -0.82 2.14 23.03
C VAL A 218 -0.20 3.21 23.93
N THR A 219 -0.29 2.99 25.23
CA THR A 219 0.25 3.91 26.25
C THR A 219 1.21 3.14 27.15
N HIS A 220 2.48 3.55 27.18
CA HIS A 220 3.55 2.89 27.94
C HIS A 220 3.63 3.36 29.39
N ALA A 221 3.46 4.66 29.60
CA ALA A 221 3.47 5.32 30.90
C ALA A 221 2.45 6.48 30.88
N PRO A 222 2.11 7.09 32.03
CA PRO A 222 1.25 8.28 32.04
C PRO A 222 1.77 9.32 31.06
N ASN A 223 0.95 9.67 30.07
CA ASN A 223 1.24 10.62 28.98
C ASN A 223 2.30 10.19 27.95
N ILE A 224 2.78 8.94 27.94
CA ILE A 224 3.66 8.43 26.87
C ILE A 224 2.85 7.50 25.96
N THR A 225 2.38 8.07 24.85
CA THR A 225 1.63 7.34 23.83
C THR A 225 2.53 6.94 22.67
N GLU A 226 2.42 5.69 22.25
CA GLU A 226 2.98 5.21 21.00
C GLU A 226 1.89 5.03 19.94
N ILE A 227 2.15 5.52 18.74
CA ILE A 227 1.34 5.28 17.55
C ILE A 227 2.18 4.51 16.53
N THR A 228 1.79 3.27 16.27
CA THR A 228 2.27 2.50 15.12
C THR A 228 1.53 2.96 13.87
N ILE A 229 2.26 3.55 12.93
CA ILE A 229 1.76 4.13 11.69
C ILE A 229 1.39 2.99 10.74
N PRO A 230 0.17 2.98 10.16
CA PRO A 230 -0.21 1.96 9.19
C PRO A 230 0.62 2.09 7.91
N THR A 231 0.65 1.02 7.12
CA THR A 231 1.30 1.04 5.82
C THR A 231 0.76 2.14 4.89
N PHE A 232 1.62 2.66 4.03
CA PHE A 232 1.24 3.51 2.90
C PHE A 232 0.92 2.71 1.61
N SER A 233 1.22 1.42 1.59
CA SER A 233 1.08 0.52 0.45
C SER A 233 -0.27 -0.19 0.45
N MET A 234 -0.93 -0.25 -0.70
CA MET A 234 -2.16 -1.05 -0.87
C MET A 234 -1.93 -2.57 -0.84
N ALA A 235 -0.69 -3.04 -0.76
CA ALA A 235 -0.32 -4.46 -0.87
C ALA A 235 -0.01 -5.14 0.49
N GLN A 236 -0.10 -4.44 1.62
CA GLN A 236 0.36 -4.94 2.93
C GLN A 236 -0.78 -5.40 3.86
N GLY A 237 -1.86 -5.95 3.30
CA GLY A 237 -2.87 -6.69 4.06
C GLY A 237 -3.89 -5.86 4.84
N VAL A 238 -3.92 -4.54 4.64
CA VAL A 238 -4.97 -3.64 5.14
C VAL A 238 -5.82 -3.11 3.99
N LYS A 239 -7.09 -2.78 4.25
CA LYS A 239 -8.01 -2.25 3.22
C LYS A 239 -7.71 -0.79 2.90
N ARG A 240 -7.42 -0.01 3.95
CA ARG A 240 -7.11 1.41 3.87
C ARG A 240 -5.70 1.63 4.41
N PRO A 241 -4.70 1.77 3.55
CA PRO A 241 -3.41 2.35 3.92
C PRO A 241 -3.60 3.72 4.60
N GLY A 242 -2.61 4.24 5.32
CA GLY A 242 -2.76 5.49 6.06
C GLY A 242 -1.48 6.28 6.24
N VAL A 243 -1.65 7.50 6.75
CA VAL A 243 -0.57 8.38 7.24
C VAL A 243 -0.97 8.99 8.56
N VAL A 244 0.01 9.42 9.35
CA VAL A 244 -0.22 10.23 10.54
C VAL A 244 0.29 11.64 10.28
N LEU A 245 -0.58 12.62 10.51
CA LEU A 245 -0.22 14.04 10.50
C LEU A 245 0.14 14.45 11.90
N LEU A 246 1.24 15.18 12.02
CA LEU A 246 1.76 15.67 13.29
C LEU A 246 1.76 17.19 13.26
N ASP A 247 0.96 17.78 14.13
CA ASP A 247 0.90 19.23 14.30
C ASP A 247 1.71 19.65 15.52
N LEU A 248 2.75 20.45 15.25
CA LEU A 248 3.68 21.02 16.23
C LEU A 248 3.45 22.53 16.43
N SER A 249 2.45 23.13 15.79
CA SER A 249 2.25 24.58 15.74
C SER A 249 2.05 25.21 17.12
N SER A 250 1.41 24.48 18.04
CA SER A 250 1.32 24.86 19.43
C SER A 250 2.53 24.34 20.20
N ARG A 251 3.29 25.25 20.81
CA ARG A 251 4.46 24.88 21.63
C ARG A 251 4.08 23.90 22.73
N ASP A 252 2.87 23.93 23.27
CA ASP A 252 2.49 23.16 24.46
C ASP A 252 1.59 21.97 24.20
N THR A 253 1.07 21.80 22.98
CA THR A 253 0.17 20.69 22.64
C THR A 253 0.62 20.01 21.37
N LEU A 254 1.18 18.82 21.51
CA LEU A 254 1.42 17.90 20.41
C LEU A 254 0.08 17.28 19.99
N SER A 255 -0.33 17.48 18.75
CA SER A 255 -1.52 16.84 18.19
C SER A 255 -1.14 15.91 17.03
N SER A 256 -1.76 14.74 16.97
CA SER A 256 -1.60 13.81 15.87
C SER A 256 -2.94 13.30 15.36
N GLU A 257 -3.05 13.21 14.03
CA GLU A 257 -4.27 12.78 13.35
C GLU A 257 -3.97 11.64 12.36
N LEU A 258 -4.75 10.58 12.42
CA LEU A 258 -4.69 9.47 11.47
C LEU A 258 -5.53 9.78 10.23
N CYS A 259 -4.91 9.82 9.06
CA CYS A 259 -5.59 9.99 7.79
C CYS A 259 -5.56 8.70 6.97
N TRP A 260 -6.73 8.12 6.74
CA TRP A 260 -6.88 6.95 5.88
C TRP A 260 -6.83 7.30 4.40
N LEU A 261 -6.19 6.43 3.62
CA LEU A 261 -6.16 6.49 2.17
C LEU A 261 -7.31 5.66 1.57
N PRO A 262 -7.66 5.91 0.29
CA PRO A 262 -8.73 5.18 -0.37
C PRO A 262 -8.47 3.66 -0.44
N ASP A 263 -9.55 2.88 -0.32
CA ASP A 263 -9.55 1.44 -0.54
C ASP A 263 -9.47 1.14 -2.05
N GLN A 264 -8.24 0.93 -2.53
CA GLN A 264 -7.98 0.72 -3.95
C GLN A 264 -8.58 -0.57 -4.50
N VAL A 265 -8.65 -1.61 -3.66
CA VAL A 265 -9.20 -2.91 -4.04
C VAL A 265 -10.70 -2.79 -4.25
N PHE A 266 -11.41 -2.13 -3.33
CA PHE A 266 -12.84 -1.86 -3.49
C PHE A 266 -13.14 -1.04 -4.76
N MET A 267 -12.33 -0.03 -5.06
CA MET A 267 -12.47 0.74 -6.30
C MET A 267 -12.29 -0.12 -7.55
N PHE A 268 -11.29 -1.01 -7.57
CA PHE A 268 -11.09 -1.94 -8.69
C PHE A 268 -12.25 -2.91 -8.87
N LEU A 269 -12.82 -3.44 -7.78
CA LEU A 269 -14.01 -4.28 -7.84
C LEU A 269 -15.19 -3.51 -8.45
N GLY A 270 -15.39 -2.25 -8.04
CA GLY A 270 -16.40 -1.37 -8.63
C GLY A 270 -16.28 -1.21 -10.14
N TYR A 271 -15.06 -0.96 -10.64
CA TYR A 271 -14.81 -0.91 -12.09
C TYR A 271 -15.09 -2.24 -12.79
N GLY A 272 -14.73 -3.37 -12.16
CA GLY A 272 -15.04 -4.70 -12.67
C GLY A 272 -16.55 -4.94 -12.81
N TYR A 273 -17.33 -4.56 -11.79
CA TYR A 273 -18.79 -4.66 -11.84
C TYR A 273 -19.41 -3.80 -12.93
N LEU A 274 -18.96 -2.54 -13.08
CA LEU A 274 -19.45 -1.65 -14.13
C LEU A 274 -19.13 -2.17 -15.53
N LEU A 275 -17.93 -2.74 -15.73
CA LEU A 275 -17.55 -3.36 -17.00
C LEU A 275 -18.44 -4.57 -17.30
N ALA A 276 -18.62 -5.48 -16.34
CA ALA A 276 -19.47 -6.66 -16.49
C ALA A 276 -20.91 -6.27 -16.82
N PHE A 277 -21.47 -5.29 -16.09
CA PHE A 277 -22.80 -4.75 -16.35
C PHE A 277 -22.94 -4.18 -17.76
N THR A 278 -21.93 -3.43 -18.23
CA THR A 278 -21.90 -2.86 -19.58
C THR A 278 -21.89 -3.96 -20.64
N ILE A 279 -21.07 -5.00 -20.46
CA ILE A 279 -21.01 -6.14 -21.39
C ILE A 279 -22.37 -6.85 -21.45
N VAL A 280 -23.01 -7.08 -20.30
CA VAL A 280 -24.34 -7.71 -20.23
C VAL A 280 -25.37 -6.88 -21.01
N ILE A 281 -25.40 -5.56 -20.83
CA ILE A 281 -26.30 -4.68 -21.60
C ILE A 281 -26.05 -4.78 -23.10
N LEU A 282 -24.78 -4.73 -23.53
CA LEU A 282 -24.43 -4.82 -24.94
C LEU A 282 -24.83 -6.18 -25.55
N LEU A 283 -24.62 -7.27 -24.82
CA LEU A 283 -25.03 -8.61 -25.25
C LEU A 283 -26.56 -8.77 -25.31
N LEU A 284 -27.29 -8.23 -24.34
CA LEU A 284 -28.75 -8.19 -24.35
C LEU A 284 -29.28 -7.36 -25.53
N HIS A 285 -28.71 -6.17 -25.75
CA HIS A 285 -29.06 -5.32 -26.88
C HIS A 285 -28.81 -6.04 -28.21
N HIS A 286 -27.63 -6.63 -28.38
CA HIS A 286 -27.29 -7.39 -29.59
C HIS A 286 -28.24 -8.56 -29.82
N SER A 287 -28.55 -9.33 -28.77
CA SER A 287 -29.51 -10.45 -28.83
C SER A 287 -30.90 -10.00 -29.24
N LEU A 288 -31.40 -8.88 -28.69
CA LEU A 288 -32.68 -8.30 -29.06
C LEU A 288 -32.71 -7.86 -30.54
N GLN A 289 -31.64 -7.21 -31.02
CA GLN A 289 -31.54 -6.80 -32.43
C GLN A 289 -31.41 -8.01 -33.38
N TRP A 290 -30.66 -9.04 -32.98
CA TRP A 290 -30.55 -10.28 -33.74
C TRP A 290 -31.89 -11.00 -33.87
N ARG A 291 -32.68 -11.07 -32.79
CA ARG A 291 -34.05 -11.61 -32.82
C ARG A 291 -34.94 -10.81 -33.77
N LYS A 292 -34.89 -9.47 -33.75
CA LYS A 292 -35.64 -8.63 -34.70
C LYS A 292 -35.25 -8.90 -36.16
N LYS A 293 -33.96 -9.06 -36.47
CA LYS A 293 -33.50 -9.41 -37.82
C LYS A 293 -33.98 -10.78 -38.28
N LYS A 294 -34.08 -11.77 -37.38
CA LYS A 294 -34.65 -13.10 -37.68
C LYS A 294 -36.14 -13.06 -38.07
N HIS A 295 -36.86 -11.96 -37.81
CA HIS A 295 -38.25 -11.81 -38.22
C HIS A 295 -38.43 -11.12 -39.58
N PHE A 296 -37.34 -10.72 -40.25
CA PHE A 296 -37.36 -10.28 -41.65
C PHE A 296 -36.81 -11.39 -42.55
N TYR A 297 -37.58 -12.47 -42.70
CA TYR A 297 -37.46 -13.30 -43.91
C TYR A 297 -38.44 -12.71 -44.92
N LEU A 298 -37.94 -12.15 -46.03
CA LEU A 298 -38.79 -11.80 -47.16
C LEU A 298 -39.63 -13.03 -47.53
N SER A 299 -40.93 -12.87 -47.74
CA SER A 299 -41.77 -13.95 -48.25
C SER A 299 -41.27 -14.38 -49.65
N LYS A 300 -41.57 -15.61 -50.08
CA LYS A 300 -41.22 -16.05 -51.46
C LYS A 300 -41.77 -15.09 -52.54
N GLU A 301 -42.91 -14.46 -52.28
CA GLU A 301 -43.52 -13.45 -53.15
C GLU A 301 -42.70 -12.15 -53.19
N GLU A 302 -42.20 -11.70 -52.05
CA GLU A 302 -41.33 -10.51 -51.96
C GLU A 302 -39.93 -10.73 -52.56
N MET A 303 -39.49 -12.00 -52.68
CA MET A 303 -38.25 -12.39 -53.38
C MET A 303 -38.44 -12.64 -54.89
N GLY A 304 -39.64 -12.39 -55.44
CA GLY A 304 -39.94 -12.65 -56.86
C GLY A 304 -39.96 -14.14 -57.24
N LEU A 305 -40.01 -15.04 -56.26
CA LEU A 305 -40.06 -16.48 -56.46
C LEU A 305 -41.52 -16.95 -56.46
N THR A 306 -42.29 -16.55 -57.47
CA THR A 306 -43.61 -17.14 -57.73
C THR A 306 -43.44 -18.58 -58.21
N THR A 307 -43.92 -19.53 -57.41
CA THR A 307 -44.11 -20.92 -57.85
C THR A 307 -45.13 -20.95 -58.99
N MET A 308 -44.73 -21.39 -60.19
CA MET A 308 -45.67 -21.71 -61.25
C MET A 308 -46.56 -22.87 -60.82
N VAL A 309 -47.76 -22.55 -60.36
CA VAL A 309 -48.85 -23.52 -60.26
C VAL A 309 -49.53 -23.54 -61.63
N THR A 310 -49.22 -24.57 -62.43
CA THR A 310 -50.00 -24.91 -63.61
C THR A 310 -51.36 -25.45 -63.17
N SER A 311 -52.36 -24.56 -63.15
CA SER A 311 -53.77 -24.94 -63.12
C SER A 311 -54.35 -24.74 -64.52
N THR A 312 -54.50 -25.83 -65.26
CA THR A 312 -55.47 -25.92 -66.36
C THR A 312 -56.38 -27.10 -66.10
N ARG A 313 -57.52 -26.82 -65.47
CA ARG A 313 -58.72 -27.66 -65.61
C ARG A 313 -59.93 -26.75 -65.69
N THR A 314 -60.18 -26.22 -66.89
CA THR A 314 -61.37 -25.44 -67.20
C THR A 314 -62.52 -26.39 -67.56
N SER A 315 -63.48 -26.44 -66.63
CA SER A 315 -64.93 -26.50 -66.79
C SER A 315 -65.54 -27.06 -68.08
N PHE A 316 -66.39 -28.05 -67.86
CA PHE A 316 -67.34 -28.69 -68.76
C PHE A 316 -68.58 -27.81 -68.98
N PHE A 317 -69.13 -27.87 -70.21
CA PHE A 317 -70.50 -27.60 -70.68
C PHE A 317 -70.99 -26.22 -71.16
N ASN A 318 -71.57 -26.32 -72.38
CA ASN A 318 -72.71 -25.62 -73.00
C ASN A 318 -72.43 -24.30 -73.74
N LEU A 319 -72.97 -24.02 -74.94
CA LEU A 319 -73.85 -24.70 -75.91
C LEU A 319 -73.97 -23.72 -77.12
N VAL A 320 -74.45 -24.22 -78.28
CA VAL A 320 -75.25 -23.49 -79.31
C VAL A 320 -74.54 -23.04 -80.62
N LYS A 321 -74.85 -23.83 -81.66
CA LYS A 321 -75.35 -23.48 -83.03
C LYS A 321 -74.44 -23.39 -84.26
N ASP A 322 -74.71 -24.37 -85.12
CA ASP A 322 -75.21 -24.27 -86.51
C ASP A 322 -74.25 -24.05 -87.69
N ILE A 323 -74.68 -24.69 -88.80
CA ILE A 323 -74.37 -24.51 -90.24
C ILE A 323 -73.35 -25.54 -90.78
N VAL A 324 -73.79 -26.71 -91.29
CA VAL A 324 -74.25 -27.04 -92.69
C VAL A 324 -73.03 -27.07 -93.64
N LEU A 325 -72.68 -28.13 -94.39
CA LEU A 325 -73.38 -29.30 -94.95
C LEU A 325 -72.33 -30.42 -95.12
#